data_AF-A0A358XUM3-F1
#
_entry.id   AF-A0A358XUM3-F1
#
_cell.length_a   1.000
_cell.length_b   1.000
_cell.length_c   1.000
_cell.angle_alpha   90.00
_cell.angle_beta   90.00
_cell.angle_gamma   90.00
#
_symmetry.space_group_name_H-M   'P 1'
#
loop_
_entity.id
_entity.type
_entity.pdbx_description
1 polymer ?
#
loop_
_entity_poly.entity_id
_entity_poly.type
_entity_poly.pdbx_seq_one_letter_code
_entity_poly.pdbx_strand_id
1 'polypeptide(L)'
;MTLNNDDIILFQGDSITDVGRDRNNKNANDTAALGHGYALLAASQLLNKYPAKRLKVYNTGISGNRVPDLQKRWQEDTLAINPTVLSILIGVNDFWRTIDR
;
A
#
# COMPACT_ATOMS: atom_id res chain seq x y z
N MET A 1 -13.62 8.51 -11.34
CA MET A 1 -12.16 8.70 -11.25
C MET A 1 -11.52 8.12 -12.49
N THR A 2 -10.63 8.86 -13.15
CA THR A 2 -9.98 8.41 -14.39
C THR A 2 -8.50 8.18 -14.08
N LEU A 3 -8.02 6.95 -14.29
CA LEU A 3 -6.59 6.64 -14.20
C LEU A 3 -5.90 7.08 -15.49
N ASN A 4 -4.73 7.68 -15.35
CA ASN A 4 -3.87 8.15 -16.44
C ASN A 4 -2.81 7.10 -16.78
N ASN A 5 -2.07 7.38 -17.86
CA ASN A 5 -0.90 6.57 -18.19
C ASN A 5 0.20 6.85 -17.16
N ASP A 6 0.94 5.79 -16.82
CA ASP A 6 2.08 5.82 -15.90
C ASP A 6 1.73 6.24 -14.46
N ASP A 7 0.45 6.16 -14.08
CA ASP A 7 -0.01 6.42 -12.72
C ASP A 7 0.70 5.50 -11.70
N ILE A 8 1.10 6.11 -10.59
CA ILE A 8 1.72 5.44 -9.45
C ILE A 8 0.67 5.31 -8.35
N ILE A 9 0.28 4.07 -8.08
CA ILE A 9 -0.73 3.72 -7.09
C ILE A 9 -0.03 3.13 -5.88
N LEU A 10 -0.26 3.71 -4.71
CA LEU A 10 0.33 3.26 -3.45
C LEU A 10 -0.75 2.85 -2.46
N PHE A 11 -0.64 1.63 -1.95
CA PHE A 11 -1.38 1.15 -0.78
C PHE A 11 -0.54 1.35 0.48
N GLN A 12 -1.10 2.07 1.45
CA GLN A 12 -0.49 2.38 2.74
C GLN A 12 -1.41 1.94 3.88
N GLY A 13 -0.84 1.43 4.98
CA GLY A 13 -1.66 0.98 6.10
C GLY A 13 -0.97 0.07 7.09
N ASP A 14 -1.79 -0.74 7.76
CA ASP A 14 -1.39 -1.70 8.79
C ASP A 14 -1.30 -3.15 8.26
N SER A 15 -1.61 -4.13 9.12
CA SER A 15 -1.57 -5.56 8.81
C SER A 15 -2.53 -5.96 7.68
N ILE A 16 -3.66 -5.26 7.56
CA ILE A 16 -4.66 -5.54 6.53
C ILE A 16 -4.10 -5.15 5.14
N THR A 17 -3.23 -4.15 5.10
CA THR A 17 -2.53 -3.74 3.88
C THR A 17 -1.26 -4.55 3.64
N ASP A 18 -0.46 -4.81 4.68
CA ASP A 18 0.81 -5.56 4.62
C ASP A 18 0.62 -6.98 4.04
N VAL A 19 -0.21 -7.80 4.71
CA VAL A 19 -0.48 -9.23 4.41
C VAL A 19 0.74 -10.00 3.89
N GLY A 20 1.87 -9.86 4.58
CA GLY A 20 3.08 -10.64 4.32
C GLY A 20 3.88 -10.18 3.12
N ARG A 21 3.80 -8.89 2.75
CA ARG A 21 4.67 -8.35 1.70
C ARG A 21 6.15 -8.50 2.07
N ASP A 22 6.99 -8.77 1.08
CA ASP A 22 8.44 -8.67 1.23
C ASP A 22 8.83 -7.19 1.35
N ARG A 23 9.25 -6.79 2.54
CA ARG A 23 9.59 -5.40 2.85
C ARG A 23 10.91 -4.95 2.24
N ASN A 24 11.76 -5.89 1.85
CA ASN A 24 13.03 -5.60 1.18
C ASN A 24 12.87 -5.49 -0.34
N ASN A 25 11.76 -6.00 -0.89
CA ASN A 25 11.43 -5.86 -2.30
C ASN A 25 10.70 -4.53 -2.56
N LYS A 26 11.40 -3.60 -3.22
CA LYS A 26 10.87 -2.27 -3.58
C LYS A 26 10.32 -2.21 -5.02
N ASN A 27 10.17 -3.35 -5.71
CA ASN A 27 9.68 -3.37 -7.08
C ASN A 27 8.17 -3.10 -7.16
N ALA A 28 7.74 -2.35 -8.17
CA ALA A 28 6.32 -2.21 -8.50
C ALA A 28 5.78 -3.49 -9.13
N ASN A 29 4.49 -3.76 -8.92
CA ASN A 29 3.75 -4.85 -9.58
C ASN A 29 4.30 -6.27 -9.31
N ASP A 30 5.24 -6.41 -8.37
CA ASP A 30 5.80 -7.69 -7.96
C ASP A 30 4.92 -8.32 -6.88
N THR A 31 4.56 -9.59 -7.04
CA THR A 31 3.64 -10.29 -6.12
C THR A 31 4.21 -10.42 -4.72
N ALA A 32 5.52 -10.62 -4.56
CA ALA A 32 6.17 -10.67 -3.26
C ALA A 32 6.17 -9.27 -2.60
N ALA A 33 6.43 -8.20 -3.36
CA ALA A 33 6.37 -6.83 -2.84
C ALA A 33 4.95 -6.36 -2.47
N LEU A 34 3.92 -6.96 -3.07
CA LEU A 34 2.51 -6.63 -2.82
C LEU A 34 1.87 -7.45 -1.68
N GLY A 35 2.48 -8.56 -1.27
CA GLY A 35 1.92 -9.48 -0.27
C GLY A 35 0.75 -10.31 -0.81
N HIS A 36 -0.08 -10.85 0.08
CA HIS A 36 -1.13 -11.80 -0.27
C HIS A 36 -2.56 -11.27 0.00
N GLY A 37 -2.69 -9.96 0.20
CA GLY A 37 -3.91 -9.31 0.66
C GLY A 37 -4.69 -8.58 -0.42
N TYR A 38 -5.58 -7.67 0.02
CA TYR A 38 -6.41 -6.88 -0.87
C TYR A 38 -5.59 -5.99 -1.81
N ALA A 39 -4.41 -5.53 -1.38
CA ALA A 39 -3.51 -4.74 -2.21
C ALA A 39 -3.08 -5.52 -3.47
N LEU A 40 -2.71 -6.80 -3.33
CA LEU A 40 -2.38 -7.68 -4.46
C LEU A 40 -3.60 -7.90 -5.36
N LEU A 41 -4.78 -8.16 -4.79
CA LEU A 41 -6.00 -8.42 -5.56
C LEU A 41 -6.41 -7.18 -6.38
N ALA A 42 -6.38 -6.00 -5.75
CA ALA A 42 -6.67 -4.73 -6.41
C ALA A 42 -5.64 -4.41 -7.49
N ALA A 43 -4.34 -4.58 -7.20
CA ALA A 43 -3.27 -4.42 -8.19
C ALA A 43 -3.50 -5.32 -9.40
N SER A 44 -3.79 -6.60 -9.17
CA SER A 44 -4.02 -7.59 -10.22
C SER A 44 -5.20 -7.21 -11.11
N GLN A 45 -6.32 -6.76 -10.52
CA GLN A 45 -7.49 -6.30 -11.26
C GLN A 45 -7.18 -5.04 -12.08
N LEU A 46 -6.47 -4.07 -11.51
CA LEU A 46 -6.13 -2.81 -12.19
C LEU A 46 -5.19 -3.05 -13.37
N LEU A 47 -4.15 -3.86 -13.18
CA LEU A 47 -3.17 -4.20 -14.22
C LEU A 47 -3.80 -5.04 -15.34
N ASN A 48 -4.73 -5.94 -15.00
CA ASN A 48 -5.47 -6.72 -15.99
C ASN A 48 -6.47 -5.86 -16.78
N LYS A 49 -7.17 -4.94 -16.12
CA LYS A 49 -8.17 -4.07 -16.76
C LYS A 49 -7.57 -2.96 -17.60
N TYR A 50 -6.38 -2.47 -17.23
CA TYR A 50 -5.72 -1.34 -17.89
C TYR A 50 -4.27 -1.63 -18.32
N PRO A 51 -4.01 -2.69 -19.11
CA PRO A 51 -2.65 -3.12 -19.43
C PRO A 51 -1.86 -2.05 -20.22
N ALA A 52 -2.54 -1.27 -21.07
CA ALA A 52 -1.92 -0.21 -21.86
C ALA A 52 -1.50 1.03 -21.05
N LYS A 53 -2.02 1.20 -19.82
CA LYS A 53 -1.74 2.38 -18.99
C LYS A 53 -0.41 2.33 -18.27
N ARG A 54 0.31 1.20 -18.27
CA ARG A 54 1.63 1.06 -17.59
C ARG A 54 1.60 1.49 -16.12
N LEU A 55 0.53 1.14 -15.42
CA LEU A 55 0.37 1.47 -14.00
C LEU A 55 1.50 0.84 -13.17
N LYS A 56 1.95 1.57 -12.15
CA LYS A 56 2.89 1.05 -11.14
C LYS A 56 2.18 0.98 -9.80
N VAL A 57 2.08 -0.21 -9.24
CA VAL A 57 1.38 -0.44 -7.97
C VAL A 57 2.39 -0.88 -6.92
N TYR A 58 2.33 -0.22 -5.77
CA TYR A 58 3.19 -0.45 -4.61
C TYR A 58 2.36 -0.73 -3.37
N ASN A 59 2.94 -1.49 -2.44
CA ASN A 59 2.39 -1.71 -1.11
C ASN A 59 3.46 -1.39 -0.06
N THR A 60 3.16 -0.45 0.83
CA THR A 60 4.04 -0.09 1.96
C THR A 60 3.37 -0.29 3.32
N GLY A 61 2.30 -1.09 3.39
CA GLY A 61 1.65 -1.49 4.64
C GLY A 61 2.62 -2.18 5.60
N ILE A 62 2.47 -1.95 6.90
CA ILE A 62 3.27 -2.61 7.94
C ILE A 62 2.38 -3.06 9.09
N SER A 63 2.39 -4.37 9.36
CA SER A 63 1.63 -4.97 10.47
C SER A 63 1.84 -4.25 11.81
N GLY A 64 0.74 -4.03 12.53
CA GLY A 64 0.73 -3.36 13.84
C GLY A 64 0.89 -1.83 13.79
N ASN A 65 1.01 -1.21 12.60
CA ASN A 65 1.11 0.25 12.49
C ASN A 65 -0.17 0.96 12.91
N ARG A 66 0.03 2.18 13.39
CA ARG A 66 -0.97 3.19 13.73
C ARG A 66 -0.72 4.47 12.94
N VAL A 67 -1.61 5.45 13.04
CA VAL A 67 -1.42 6.76 12.37
C VAL A 67 -0.08 7.41 12.73
N PRO A 68 0.38 7.47 14.01
CA PRO A 68 1.69 8.05 14.32
C PRO A 68 2.88 7.26 13.75
N ASP A 69 2.70 5.96 13.51
CA ASP A 69 3.76 5.13 12.92
C ASP A 69 3.85 5.36 11.41
N LEU A 70 2.72 5.60 10.73
CA LEU A 70 2.73 6.11 9.34
C LEU A 70 3.44 7.46 9.24
N GLN A 71 3.16 8.38 10.16
CA GLN A 71 3.77 9.72 10.16
C GLN A 71 5.30 9.65 10.25
N LYS A 72 5.86 8.77 11.08
CA LYS A 72 7.32 8.61 11.24
C LYS A 72 8.03 8.17 9.97
N ARG A 73 7.35 7.41 9.11
CA ARG A 73 7.91 6.84 7.88
C ARG A 73 7.35 7.46 6.59
N TRP A 74 6.54 8.51 6.72
CA TRP A 74 5.81 9.10 5.59
C TRP A 74 6.72 9.61 4.47
N GLN A 75 7.89 10.14 4.84
CA GLN A 75 8.85 10.65 3.87
C GLN A 75 9.37 9.55 2.96
N GLU A 76 9.81 8.41 3.50
CA GLU A 76 10.37 7.30 2.72
C GLU A 76 9.26 6.48 2.06
N ASP A 77 8.24 6.08 2.81
CA ASP A 77 7.26 5.09 2.37
C ASP A 77 6.09 5.69 1.59
N THR A 78 6.05 7.01 1.39
CA THR A 78 4.98 7.69 0.64
C THR A 78 5.50 8.83 -0.22
N LEU A 79 6.13 9.85 0.35
CA LEU A 79 6.53 11.03 -0.42
C LEU A 79 7.65 10.72 -1.42
N ALA A 80 8.64 9.90 -1.06
CA ALA A 80 9.71 9.48 -1.98
C ALA A 80 9.20 8.62 -3.15
N ILE A 81 8.07 7.92 -2.98
CA ILE A 81 7.42 7.13 -4.04
C ILE A 81 6.64 8.04 -5.01
N ASN A 82 6.24 9.24 -4.56
CA ASN A 82 5.49 10.23 -5.33
C ASN A 82 4.23 9.64 -6.01
N PRO A 83 3.29 9.04 -5.24
CA PRO A 83 2.11 8.41 -5.81
C PRO A 83 1.16 9.46 -6.41
N THR A 84 0.57 9.13 -7.56
CA THR A 84 -0.55 9.89 -8.12
C THR A 84 -1.89 9.47 -7.52
N VAL A 85 -1.97 8.24 -6.99
CA VAL A 85 -3.11 7.72 -6.24
C VAL A 85 -2.62 7.08 -4.94
N LEU A 86 -3.16 7.52 -3.81
CA LEU A 86 -2.83 7.01 -2.49
C LEU A 86 -4.08 6.40 -1.83
N SER A 87 -3.99 5.14 -1.43
CA SER A 87 -4.99 4.44 -0.62
C SER A 87 -4.46 4.26 0.80
N ILE A 88 -5.23 4.68 1.80
CA ILE A 88 -4.86 4.56 3.22
C ILE A 88 -5.92 3.74 3.94
N LEU A 89 -5.50 2.61 4.51
CA LEU A 89 -6.29 1.82 5.44
C LEU A 89 -5.54 1.70 6.77
N ILE A 90 -5.95 2.49 7.76
CA ILE A 90 -5.30 2.58 9.07
C ILE A 90 -6.36 2.89 10.12
N GLY A 91 -6.11 2.49 11.37
CA GLY A 91 -6.94 2.86 12.52
C GLY A 91 -7.34 1.70 13.42
N VAL A 92 -7.30 0.45 12.93
CA VAL A 92 -7.68 -0.72 13.74
C VAL A 92 -6.77 -0.86 14.97
N ASN A 93 -5.47 -0.65 14.79
CA ASN A 93 -4.48 -0.70 15.88
C ASN A 93 -4.51 0.55 16.78
N ASP A 94 -4.94 1.70 16.24
CA ASP A 94 -5.12 2.92 17.02
C ASP A 94 -6.23 2.71 18.06
N PHE A 95 -7.32 2.05 17.65
CA PHE A 95 -8.44 1.74 18.53
C PHE A 95 -8.16 0.53 19.44
N TRP A 96 -7.64 -0.58 18.93
CA TRP A 96 -7.44 -1.80 19.73
C TRP A 96 -6.59 -1.53 20.98
N ARG A 97 -5.55 -0.69 20.88
CA ARG A 97 -4.73 -0.30 22.05
C ARG A 97 -5.47 0.46 23.16
N THR A 98 -6.68 0.94 22.89
CA THR A 98 -7.54 1.53 23.94
C THR A 98 -8.33 0.48 24.72
N ILE A 99 -8.57 -0.69 24.12
CA ILE A 99 -9.32 -1.81 24.71
C ILE A 99 -8.40 -2.83 25.38
N ASP A 100 -7.18 -3.02 24.88
CA ASP A 100 -6.22 -4.03 25.37
C ASP A 100 -5.49 -3.58 26.66
N ARG A 101 -6.23 -2.93 27.58
CA ARG A 101 -5.76 -2.48 28.90
C ARG A 101 -6.40 -3.28 30.03
#